data_AF-A0A3R6CF53-F1
#
_entry.id   AF-A0A3R6CF53-F1
#
_cell.length_a   1.000
_cell.length_b   1.000
_cell.length_c   1.000
_cell.angle_alpha   90.00
_cell.angle_beta   90.00
_cell.angle_gamma   90.00
#
_symmetry.space_group_name_H-M   'P 1'
#
loop_
_entity.id
_entity.type
_entity.pdbx_description
1 polymer ?
#
loop_
_entity_poly.entity_id
_entity_poly.type
_entity_poly.pdbx_seq_one_letter_code
_entity_poly.pdbx_strand_id
1 'polypeptide(L)'
;MVVLAFCACDNSNDNGEVIQPNPQSWKTVVNYTGEVEFVVDAPQIREDIEQDLKANPPFGGSKKYQFITKKYSTLPAVDMLYAVNPEDDKSADGYILSIAGRVESKDNYRLFPAASANAWYKENIVPVDTKDGKPVATYDVFMHQNIPSSMVDSKMYFCEDLTEKYRQKFPNEDIHAVVRRLVLSYVSGGDNIKE
;
A
#
# COMPACT_ATOMS: atom_id res chain seq x y z
N MET A 1 56.81 -1.51 -1.61
CA MET A 1 55.58 -1.40 -0.79
C MET A 1 55.61 -2.52 0.23
N VAL A 2 55.64 -2.17 1.51
CA VAL A 2 55.71 -3.10 2.63
C VAL A 2 54.29 -3.61 2.92
N VAL A 3 54.12 -4.93 2.94
CA VAL A 3 52.89 -5.60 3.35
C VAL A 3 52.88 -5.65 4.88
N LEU A 4 51.89 -5.02 5.51
CA LEU A 4 51.62 -5.16 6.94
C LEU A 4 50.61 -6.29 7.12
N ALA A 5 51.11 -7.42 7.61
CA ALA A 5 50.29 -8.47 8.19
C ALA A 5 49.98 -8.11 9.65
N PHE A 6 48.71 -8.18 10.03
CA PHE A 6 48.31 -8.38 11.41
C PHE A 6 47.52 -9.69 11.48
N CYS A 7 48.20 -10.75 11.93
CA CYS A 7 47.54 -11.91 12.51
C CYS A 7 47.16 -11.56 13.95
N ALA A 8 45.90 -11.77 14.30
CA ALA A 8 45.53 -12.17 15.64
C ALA A 8 44.79 -13.51 15.49
N CYS A 9 45.56 -14.60 15.60
CA CYS A 9 45.01 -15.90 15.95
C CYS A 9 44.91 -15.91 17.47
N ASP A 10 43.70 -15.80 18.00
CA ASP A 10 43.45 -16.21 19.37
C ASP A 10 43.02 -17.68 19.33
N ASN A 11 43.87 -18.51 19.94
CA ASN A 11 43.64 -19.93 20.14
C ASN A 11 42.61 -20.08 21.27
N SER A 12 41.33 -20.22 20.94
CA SER A 12 40.36 -20.86 21.83
C SER A 12 39.75 -22.05 21.11
N ASN A 13 40.21 -23.24 21.46
CA ASN A 13 39.64 -24.50 21.04
C ASN A 13 38.54 -24.87 22.05
N ASP A 14 37.29 -24.49 21.78
CA ASP A 14 36.11 -25.08 22.43
C ASP A 14 34.85 -24.84 21.58
N ASN A 15 34.58 -25.80 20.70
CA ASN A 15 33.32 -26.47 20.33
C ASN A 15 31.95 -25.83 20.65
N GLY A 16 31.81 -24.51 20.66
CA GLY A 16 30.52 -23.87 20.48
C GLY A 16 30.13 -24.01 19.02
N GLU A 17 29.32 -25.02 18.67
CA GLU A 17 28.56 -24.99 17.42
C GLU A 17 27.96 -23.58 17.34
N VAL A 18 28.44 -22.76 16.40
CA VAL A 18 27.87 -21.44 16.18
C VAL A 18 26.45 -21.74 15.74
N ILE A 19 25.51 -21.69 16.69
CA ILE A 19 24.09 -21.82 16.43
C ILE A 19 23.79 -20.62 15.55
N GLN A 20 23.81 -20.82 14.23
CA GLN A 20 23.35 -19.82 13.31
C GLN A 20 21.90 -19.53 13.73
N PRO A 21 21.53 -18.25 13.96
CA PRO A 21 20.16 -17.94 14.28
C PRO A 21 19.28 -18.54 13.19
N ASN A 22 18.39 -19.46 13.60
CA ASN A 22 17.46 -20.10 12.69
C ASN A 22 16.67 -18.97 11.99
N PRO A 23 16.55 -18.97 10.65
CA PRO A 23 15.86 -17.89 9.95
C PRO A 23 14.46 -17.70 10.53
N GLN A 24 14.24 -16.58 11.23
CA GLN A 24 12.95 -16.33 11.85
C GLN A 24 12.03 -15.71 10.80
N SER A 25 11.02 -16.46 10.37
CA SER A 25 9.94 -15.94 9.55
C SER A 25 8.78 -15.52 10.44
N TRP A 26 8.11 -14.43 10.09
CA TRP A 26 6.79 -14.12 10.64
C TRP A 26 5.86 -13.64 9.55
N LYS A 27 4.58 -13.93 9.75
CA LYS A 27 3.47 -13.51 8.90
C LYS A 27 2.45 -12.80 9.76
N THR A 28 1.91 -11.71 9.25
CA THR A 28 0.76 -11.05 9.85
C THR A 28 -0.31 -10.89 8.78
N VAL A 29 -1.55 -11.22 9.13
CA VAL A 29 -2.72 -11.03 8.27
C VAL A 29 -3.67 -10.08 8.99
N VAL A 30 -4.10 -9.03 8.29
CA VAL A 30 -4.96 -7.98 8.82
C VAL A 30 -6.13 -7.79 7.87
N ASN A 31 -7.36 -7.89 8.40
CA ASN A 31 -8.56 -7.66 7.63
C ASN A 31 -8.94 -6.17 7.61
N TYR A 32 -9.28 -5.67 6.43
CA TYR A 32 -9.70 -4.29 6.17
C TYR A 32 -11.05 -4.27 5.45
N THR A 33 -11.85 -3.24 5.74
CA THR A 33 -12.97 -2.82 4.88
C THR A 33 -12.48 -1.69 3.99
N GLY A 34 -12.65 -1.85 2.68
CA GLY A 34 -12.35 -0.83 1.69
C GLY A 34 -13.58 -0.02 1.32
N GLU A 35 -13.44 1.30 1.32
CA GLU A 35 -14.47 2.25 0.90
C GLU A 35 -13.89 3.22 -0.14
N VAL A 36 -14.62 3.44 -1.23
CA VAL A 36 -14.22 4.42 -2.25
C VAL A 36 -14.85 5.76 -1.94
N GLU A 37 -14.01 6.79 -1.89
CA GLU A 37 -14.43 8.18 -1.77
C GLU A 37 -13.89 8.98 -2.96
N PHE A 38 -14.63 10.00 -3.39
CA PHE A 38 -14.20 10.93 -4.42
C PHE A 38 -14.66 12.35 -4.13
N VAL A 39 -13.91 13.32 -4.63
CA VAL A 39 -14.26 14.73 -4.69
C VAL A 39 -14.17 15.17 -6.14
N VAL A 40 -15.24 15.78 -6.62
CA VAL A 40 -15.33 16.33 -7.98
C VAL A 40 -15.75 17.79 -7.88
N ASP A 41 -14.86 18.67 -8.32
CA ASP A 41 -15.09 20.09 -8.51
C ASP A 41 -15.01 20.39 -10.01
N ALA A 42 -16.14 20.17 -10.67
CA ALA A 42 -16.36 20.36 -12.10
C ALA A 42 -17.85 20.63 -12.36
N PRO A 43 -18.36 21.84 -12.12
CA PRO A 43 -19.80 22.11 -11.97
C PRO A 43 -20.69 21.62 -13.13
N GLN A 44 -20.19 21.68 -14.36
CA GLN A 44 -20.98 21.40 -15.57
C GLN A 44 -21.08 19.90 -15.90
N ILE A 45 -20.06 19.12 -15.55
CA ILE A 45 -19.95 17.69 -15.90
C ILE A 45 -19.72 16.79 -14.68
N ARG A 46 -20.06 17.30 -13.49
CA ARG A 46 -19.82 16.61 -12.22
C ARG A 46 -20.42 15.20 -12.20
N GLU A 47 -21.68 15.08 -12.61
CA GLU A 47 -22.39 13.79 -12.57
C GLU A 47 -21.74 12.76 -13.49
N ASP A 48 -21.34 13.16 -14.69
CA ASP A 48 -20.66 12.28 -15.66
C ASP A 48 -19.32 11.78 -15.12
N ILE A 49 -18.53 12.67 -14.49
CA ILE A 49 -17.27 12.29 -13.83
C ILE A 49 -17.56 11.34 -12.67
N GLU A 50 -18.50 11.66 -11.77
CA GLU A 50 -18.81 10.79 -10.63
C GLU A 50 -19.28 9.39 -11.08
N GLN A 51 -20.03 9.28 -12.17
CA GLN A 51 -20.42 8.00 -12.76
C GLN A 51 -19.21 7.22 -13.30
N ASP A 52 -18.32 7.88 -14.03
CA ASP A 52 -17.08 7.27 -14.54
C ASP A 52 -16.18 6.76 -13.39
N LEU A 53 -16.07 7.53 -12.31
CA LEU A 53 -15.31 7.14 -11.12
C LEU A 53 -15.92 5.93 -10.40
N LYS A 54 -17.25 5.86 -10.28
CA LYS A 54 -17.98 4.71 -9.70
C LYS A 54 -17.85 3.46 -10.56
N ALA A 55 -17.82 3.60 -11.88
CA ALA A 55 -17.66 2.49 -12.81
C ALA A 55 -16.22 1.93 -12.83
N ASN A 56 -15.23 2.77 -12.51
CA ASN A 56 -13.82 2.42 -12.58
C ASN A 56 -13.08 2.60 -11.25
N PRO A 57 -13.53 1.99 -10.14
CA PRO A 57 -12.95 2.26 -8.83
C PRO A 57 -11.53 1.67 -8.68
N PRO A 58 -10.69 2.22 -7.77
CA PRO A 58 -9.40 1.62 -7.43
C PRO A 58 -9.58 0.18 -6.91
N PHE A 59 -8.74 -0.76 -7.36
CA PHE A 59 -8.73 -2.17 -6.90
C PHE A 59 -10.11 -2.87 -6.93
N GLY A 60 -10.97 -2.48 -7.88
CA GLY A 60 -12.32 -3.03 -8.00
C GLY A 60 -13.31 -2.57 -6.92
N GLY A 61 -12.99 -1.54 -6.14
CA GLY A 61 -13.95 -0.77 -5.34
C GLY A 61 -14.20 -1.25 -3.92
N SER A 62 -15.32 -0.80 -3.35
CA SER A 62 -15.63 -1.03 -1.94
C SER A 62 -15.89 -2.51 -1.66
N LYS A 63 -14.94 -3.19 -1.00
CA LYS A 63 -14.98 -4.62 -0.67
C LYS A 63 -14.09 -4.93 0.53
N LYS A 64 -13.99 -6.21 0.90
CA LYS A 64 -13.05 -6.66 1.95
C LYS A 64 -11.64 -6.80 1.38
N TYR A 65 -10.65 -6.47 2.20
CA TYR A 65 -9.25 -6.58 1.85
C TYR A 65 -8.50 -7.33 2.94
N GLN A 66 -7.48 -8.10 2.55
CA GLN A 66 -6.50 -8.64 3.48
C GLN A 66 -5.15 -8.01 3.20
N PHE A 67 -4.57 -7.39 4.23
CA PHE A 67 -3.20 -6.91 4.20
C PHE A 67 -2.30 -7.96 4.86
N ILE A 68 -1.30 -8.42 4.12
CA ILE A 68 -0.38 -9.47 4.58
C ILE A 68 1.03 -8.93 4.55
N THR A 69 1.67 -8.88 5.71
CA THR A 69 3.11 -8.62 5.82
C THR A 69 3.83 -9.93 6.08
N LYS A 70 4.81 -10.24 5.22
CA LYS A 70 5.73 -11.37 5.41
C LYS A 70 7.14 -10.85 5.59
N LYS A 71 7.85 -11.35 6.60
CA LYS A 71 9.27 -11.06 6.78
C LYS A 71 10.04 -12.35 7.00
N TYR A 72 11.17 -12.47 6.32
CA TYR A 72 12.07 -13.61 6.43
C TYR A 72 13.43 -13.15 6.95
N SER A 73 13.71 -13.46 8.21
CA SER A 73 14.99 -13.12 8.87
C SER A 73 15.32 -11.62 8.76
N THR A 74 16.51 -11.27 8.24
CA THR A 74 16.98 -9.89 8.03
C THR A 74 16.51 -9.25 6.73
N LEU A 75 15.76 -9.96 5.88
CA LEU A 75 15.26 -9.40 4.63
C LEU A 75 14.21 -8.31 4.90
N PRO A 76 14.06 -7.33 3.98
CA PRO A 76 12.94 -6.41 4.00
C PRO A 76 11.61 -7.17 4.03
N ALA A 77 10.63 -6.61 4.72
CA ALA A 77 9.28 -7.15 4.69
C ALA A 77 8.69 -7.01 3.29
N VAL A 78 7.85 -7.97 2.90
CA VAL A 78 7.03 -7.90 1.70
C VAL A 78 5.59 -7.68 2.15
N ASP A 79 5.03 -6.56 1.69
CA ASP A 79 3.64 -6.19 1.95
C ASP A 79 2.77 -6.55 0.75
N MET A 80 1.68 -7.24 1.03
CA MET A 80 0.74 -7.73 0.03
C MET A 80 -0.67 -7.27 0.39
N LEU A 81 -1.43 -6.87 -0.62
CA LEU A 81 -2.83 -6.52 -0.51
C LEU A 81 -3.66 -7.48 -1.36
N TYR A 82 -4.62 -8.15 -0.74
CA TYR A 82 -5.56 -9.04 -1.41
C TYR A 82 -6.95 -8.43 -1.39
N ALA A 83 -7.48 -8.15 -2.58
CA ALA A 83 -8.83 -7.65 -2.78
C ALA A 83 -9.80 -8.84 -2.84
N VAL A 84 -10.50 -9.11 -1.73
CA VAL A 84 -11.34 -10.32 -1.60
C VAL A 84 -12.58 -10.17 -2.46
N ASN A 85 -12.86 -11.19 -3.27
CA ASN A 85 -14.06 -11.22 -4.09
C ASN A 85 -15.30 -11.32 -3.18
N PRO A 86 -16.27 -10.38 -3.28
CA PRO A 86 -17.48 -10.44 -2.45
C PRO A 86 -18.39 -11.64 -2.79
N GLU A 87 -18.31 -12.20 -4.00
CA GLU A 87 -19.13 -13.32 -4.45
C GLU A 87 -18.53 -14.69 -4.11
N ASP A 88 -17.22 -14.74 -3.87
CA ASP A 88 -16.46 -15.95 -3.54
C ASP A 88 -15.30 -15.58 -2.61
N ASP A 89 -15.45 -15.84 -1.32
CA ASP A 89 -14.46 -15.49 -0.29
C ASP A 89 -13.14 -16.28 -0.42
N LYS A 90 -13.06 -17.24 -1.35
CA LYS A 90 -11.86 -18.01 -1.67
C LYS A 90 -11.05 -17.42 -2.81
N SER A 91 -11.60 -16.49 -3.59
CA SER A 91 -10.87 -15.79 -4.64
C SER A 91 -10.54 -14.35 -4.23
N ALA A 92 -9.31 -13.93 -4.54
CA ALA A 92 -8.86 -12.57 -4.28
C ALA A 92 -7.83 -12.16 -5.34
N ASP A 93 -7.93 -10.91 -5.80
CA ASP A 93 -6.88 -10.31 -6.62
C ASP A 93 -5.72 -9.91 -5.69
N GLY A 94 -4.58 -10.57 -5.85
CA GLY A 94 -3.40 -10.34 -5.03
C GLY A 94 -2.44 -9.32 -5.65
N TYR A 95 -1.97 -8.38 -4.84
CA TYR A 95 -1.01 -7.36 -5.24
C TYR A 95 0.14 -7.28 -4.24
N ILE A 96 1.36 -7.10 -4.75
CA ILE A 96 2.54 -6.69 -3.99
C ILE A 96 2.61 -5.17 -4.02
N LEU A 97 2.77 -4.58 -2.84
CA LEU A 97 2.98 -3.14 -2.69
C LEU A 97 4.49 -2.86 -2.66
N SER A 98 4.94 -2.02 -3.60
CA SER A 98 6.37 -1.70 -3.72
C SER A 98 6.58 -0.19 -3.69
N ILE A 99 7.44 0.28 -2.78
CA ILE A 99 7.72 1.71 -2.63
C ILE A 99 8.46 2.22 -3.87
N ALA A 100 7.81 3.12 -4.61
CA ALA A 100 8.33 3.77 -5.80
C ALA A 100 9.01 5.12 -5.51
N GLY A 101 8.77 5.69 -4.32
CA GLY A 101 9.36 6.96 -3.91
C GLY A 101 8.53 7.65 -2.84
N ARG A 102 8.84 8.92 -2.58
CA ARG A 102 8.04 9.79 -1.71
C ARG A 102 6.97 10.50 -2.54
N VAL A 103 5.80 10.72 -1.92
CA VAL A 103 4.73 11.53 -2.53
C VAL A 103 5.13 13.00 -2.48
N GLU A 104 4.80 13.73 -3.54
CA GLU A 104 4.86 15.19 -3.55
C GLU A 104 3.55 15.74 -2.99
N SER A 105 3.62 16.80 -2.18
CA SER A 105 2.41 17.42 -1.64
C SER A 105 1.56 18.00 -2.78
N LYS A 106 0.30 17.57 -2.87
CA LYS A 106 -0.70 18.12 -3.78
C LYS A 106 -1.82 18.77 -2.98
N ASP A 107 -2.18 20.00 -3.34
CA ASP A 107 -3.22 20.75 -2.66
C ASP A 107 -4.60 20.06 -2.75
N ASN A 108 -4.87 19.41 -3.88
CA ASN A 108 -6.11 18.66 -4.11
C ASN A 108 -6.37 17.55 -3.07
N TYR A 109 -5.33 16.97 -2.47
CA TYR A 109 -5.53 15.95 -1.42
C TYR A 109 -6.07 16.53 -0.11
N ARG A 110 -5.94 17.85 0.11
CA ARG A 110 -6.52 18.53 1.27
C ARG A 110 -8.05 18.61 1.21
N LEU A 111 -8.64 18.29 0.06
CA LEU A 111 -10.10 18.21 -0.09
C LEU A 111 -10.69 17.02 0.67
N PHE A 112 -9.89 16.01 1.01
CA PHE A 112 -10.33 14.95 1.90
C PHE A 112 -9.99 15.27 3.36
N PRO A 113 -10.97 15.28 4.28
CA PRO A 113 -10.68 15.33 5.70
C PRO A 113 -9.87 14.08 6.11
N ALA A 114 -8.86 14.27 6.96
CA ALA A 114 -7.90 13.29 7.49
C ALA A 114 -6.59 13.03 6.72
N ALA A 115 -6.31 13.72 5.60
CA ALA A 115 -5.01 13.65 4.94
C ALA A 115 -3.95 14.54 5.64
N SER A 116 -3.64 14.26 6.91
CA SER A 116 -2.53 14.92 7.60
C SER A 116 -1.93 13.99 8.65
N ALA A 117 -0.70 13.52 8.41
CA ALA A 117 0.45 13.80 9.31
C ALA A 117 1.66 12.88 9.07
N ASN A 118 1.53 11.64 8.58
CA ASN A 118 2.67 10.70 8.60
C ASN A 118 2.87 9.92 7.30
N ALA A 119 4.14 9.67 6.98
CA ALA A 119 4.72 8.86 5.90
C ALA A 119 3.92 8.78 4.59
N TRP A 120 4.37 9.50 3.56
CA TRP A 120 3.75 9.47 2.24
C TRP A 120 4.66 8.75 1.25
N TYR A 121 4.19 7.62 0.73
CA TYR A 121 4.91 6.84 -0.27
C TYR A 121 4.11 6.72 -1.55
N LYS A 122 4.81 6.80 -2.68
CA LYS A 122 4.28 6.30 -3.94
C LYS A 122 4.39 4.78 -3.87
N GLU A 123 3.28 4.07 -4.02
CA GLU A 123 3.28 2.62 -4.03
C GLU A 123 2.89 2.10 -5.41
N ASN A 124 3.80 1.34 -6.00
CA ASN A 124 3.57 0.53 -7.17
C ASN A 124 2.74 -0.70 -6.79
N ILE A 125 1.73 -0.97 -7.60
CA ILE A 125 0.84 -2.10 -7.46
C ILE A 125 1.25 -3.14 -8.49
N VAL A 126 1.88 -4.21 -8.01
CA VAL A 126 2.37 -5.29 -8.86
C VAL A 126 1.48 -6.52 -8.62
N PRO A 127 0.74 -7.01 -9.62
CA PRO A 127 -0.05 -8.23 -9.43
C PRO A 127 0.86 -9.40 -9.03
N VAL A 128 0.40 -10.23 -8.10
CA VAL A 128 1.17 -11.40 -7.63
C VAL A 128 1.43 -12.38 -8.78
N ASP A 129 0.50 -12.48 -9.72
CA ASP A 129 0.55 -13.46 -10.82
C ASP A 129 1.26 -12.96 -12.09
N THR A 130 1.72 -11.70 -12.14
CA THR A 130 2.40 -11.17 -13.33
C THR A 130 3.87 -11.61 -13.39
N LYS A 131 4.22 -12.30 -14.49
CA LYS A 131 5.58 -12.80 -14.71
C LYS A 131 6.61 -11.71 -15.02
N ASP A 132 6.18 -10.55 -15.50
CA ASP A 132 7.08 -9.45 -15.87
C ASP A 132 7.40 -8.51 -14.71
N GLY A 133 6.73 -8.67 -13.55
CA GLY A 133 6.92 -7.85 -12.36
C GLY A 133 6.58 -6.37 -12.55
N LYS A 134 5.86 -6.02 -13.63
CA LYS A 134 5.55 -4.62 -13.91
C LYS A 134 4.37 -4.14 -13.07
N PRO A 135 4.44 -2.88 -12.57
CA PRO A 135 3.29 -2.29 -11.91
C PRO A 135 2.15 -2.06 -12.90
N VAL A 136 0.92 -2.34 -12.47
CA VAL A 136 -0.31 -2.02 -13.21
C VAL A 136 -0.87 -0.65 -12.84
N ALA A 137 -0.46 -0.12 -11.68
CA ALA A 137 -0.82 1.19 -11.19
C ALA A 137 0.23 1.69 -10.19
N THR A 138 0.24 3.00 -9.96
CA THR A 138 1.00 3.65 -8.88
C THR A 138 0.07 4.60 -8.14
N TYR A 139 -0.03 4.45 -6.82
CA TYR A 139 -0.87 5.29 -5.97
C TYR A 139 -0.02 6.17 -5.06
N ASP A 140 -0.53 7.36 -4.75
CA ASP A 140 -0.01 8.16 -3.66
C ASP A 140 -0.67 7.64 -2.37
N VAL A 141 0.11 6.97 -1.51
CA VAL A 141 -0.38 6.28 -0.32
C VAL A 141 -0.08 7.08 0.94
N PHE A 142 -1.11 7.27 1.76
CA PHE A 142 -1.06 7.98 3.03
C PHE A 142 -1.47 7.04 4.15
N MET A 143 -0.78 7.13 5.28
CA MET A 143 -1.07 6.28 6.44
C MET A 143 -1.25 7.16 7.68
N HIS A 144 -2.35 6.95 8.39
CA HIS A 144 -2.60 7.71 9.63
C HIS A 144 -1.62 7.29 10.75
N GLN A 145 -1.19 6.02 10.76
CA GLN A 145 -0.22 5.45 11.70
C GLN A 145 0.75 4.51 10.97
N ASN A 146 2.01 4.41 11.42
CA ASN A 146 2.98 3.49 10.84
C ASN A 146 2.51 2.03 10.96
N ILE A 147 2.57 1.28 9.86
CA ILE A 147 2.30 -0.16 9.79
C ILE A 147 3.38 -0.95 10.56
N PRO A 148 3.04 -1.76 11.58
CA PRO A 148 1.99 -1.61 12.57
C PRO A 148 2.62 -1.37 13.96
N SER A 149 2.47 -0.16 14.51
CA SER A 149 2.66 0.04 15.97
C SER A 149 1.37 -0.20 16.77
N SER A 150 0.21 -0.02 16.14
CA SER A 150 -1.12 -0.42 16.61
C SER A 150 -2.01 -0.72 15.40
N MET A 151 -2.74 -1.84 15.43
CA MET A 151 -3.64 -2.25 14.34
C MET A 151 -5.04 -1.64 14.48
N VAL A 152 -5.45 -1.35 15.73
CA VAL A 152 -6.72 -0.69 16.06
C VAL A 152 -6.69 0.76 15.57
N ASP A 153 -7.71 1.19 14.83
CA ASP A 153 -7.88 2.52 14.22
C ASP A 153 -6.93 2.89 13.07
N SER A 154 -6.12 1.95 12.56
CA SER A 154 -5.27 2.21 11.40
C SER A 154 -6.09 2.37 10.10
N LYS A 155 -5.77 3.41 9.33
CA LYS A 155 -6.32 3.65 7.99
C LYS A 155 -5.20 3.87 6.97
N MET A 156 -5.35 3.23 5.81
CA MET A 156 -4.52 3.45 4.62
C MET A 156 -5.36 4.13 3.55
N TYR A 157 -4.80 5.14 2.90
CA TYR A 157 -5.48 5.89 1.85
C TYR A 157 -4.68 5.75 0.56
N PHE A 158 -5.25 5.09 -0.44
CA PHE A 158 -4.68 5.00 -1.79
C PHE A 158 -5.31 6.08 -2.65
N CYS A 159 -4.59 7.19 -2.86
CA CYS A 159 -5.12 8.38 -3.50
C CYS A 159 -4.66 8.50 -4.95
N GLU A 160 -5.55 9.01 -5.80
CA GLU A 160 -5.27 9.41 -7.18
C GLU A 160 -5.79 10.83 -7.41
N ASP A 161 -4.91 11.71 -7.90
CA ASP A 161 -5.33 12.99 -8.46
C ASP A 161 -5.47 12.82 -9.97
N LEU A 162 -6.72 12.83 -10.42
CA LEU A 162 -7.09 12.61 -11.82
C LEU A 162 -7.44 13.92 -12.53
N THR A 163 -7.26 15.07 -11.86
CA THR A 163 -7.67 16.38 -12.37
C THR A 163 -7.14 16.64 -13.78
N GLU A 164 -5.84 16.44 -13.99
CA GLU A 164 -5.21 16.67 -15.29
C GLU A 164 -5.69 15.67 -16.36
N LYS A 165 -5.91 14.41 -15.98
CA LYS A 165 -6.47 13.39 -16.89
C LYS A 165 -7.86 13.80 -17.38
N TYR A 166 -8.72 14.31 -16.49
CA TYR A 166 -10.06 14.76 -16.88
C TYR A 166 -10.04 16.07 -17.65
N ARG A 167 -9.14 17.02 -17.34
CA ARG A 167 -8.92 18.23 -18.17
C ARG A 167 -8.51 17.88 -19.60
N GLN A 168 -7.63 16.89 -19.77
CA GLN A 168 -7.24 16.43 -21.10
C GLN A 168 -8.38 15.73 -21.84
N LYS A 169 -9.21 14.96 -21.13
CA LYS A 169 -10.39 14.29 -21.70
C LYS A 169 -11.49 15.29 -22.10
N PHE A 170 -11.64 16.37 -21.35
CA PHE A 170 -12.68 17.39 -21.50
C PHE A 170 -12.07 18.81 -21.51
N PRO A 171 -11.37 19.21 -22.59
CA PRO A 171 -10.54 20.41 -22.60
C PRO A 171 -11.30 21.74 -22.54
N ASN A 172 -12.62 21.73 -22.79
CA ASN A 172 -13.46 22.92 -22.75
C ASN A 172 -14.26 23.04 -21.44
N GLU A 173 -14.16 22.05 -20.56
CA GLU A 173 -14.91 22.00 -19.31
C GLU A 173 -14.14 22.66 -18.17
N ASP A 174 -14.86 23.35 -17.30
CA ASP A 174 -14.27 23.99 -16.13
C ASP A 174 -14.07 22.97 -15.00
N ILE A 175 -12.89 22.37 -14.96
CA ILE A 175 -12.52 21.31 -14.01
C ILE A 175 -11.44 21.84 -13.07
N HIS A 176 -11.77 22.00 -11.79
CA HIS A 176 -10.84 22.46 -10.77
C HIS A 176 -10.16 21.31 -10.04
N ALA A 177 -10.89 20.26 -9.69
CA ALA A 177 -10.35 19.08 -9.01
C ALA A 177 -11.14 17.80 -9.32
N VAL A 178 -10.43 16.70 -9.55
CA VAL A 178 -11.00 15.35 -9.60
C VAL A 178 -10.08 14.42 -8.85
N VAL A 179 -10.47 14.04 -7.64
CA VAL A 179 -9.64 13.21 -6.75
C VAL A 179 -10.46 12.06 -6.26
N ARG A 180 -9.86 10.87 -6.20
CA ARG A 180 -10.47 9.70 -5.57
C ARG A 180 -9.49 9.02 -4.63
N ARG A 181 -10.04 8.27 -3.68
CA ARG A 181 -9.24 7.39 -2.83
C ARG A 181 -9.97 6.11 -2.50
N LEU A 182 -9.20 5.04 -2.32
CA LEU A 182 -9.63 3.86 -1.57
C LEU A 182 -9.17 4.04 -0.12
N VAL A 183 -10.11 3.99 0.82
CA VAL A 183 -9.87 4.02 2.26
C VAL A 183 -9.94 2.60 2.77
N LEU A 184 -8.81 2.04 3.22
CA LEU A 184 -8.80 0.78 3.94
C LEU A 184 -8.87 1.08 5.44
N SER A 185 -9.96 0.65 6.07
CA SER A 185 -10.18 0.77 7.52
C SER A 185 -10.08 -0.58 8.20
N TYR A 186 -9.27 -0.66 9.26
CA TYR A 186 -9.09 -1.90 10.03
C TYR A 186 -10.41 -2.41 10.63
N VAL A 187 -10.61 -3.73 10.62
CA VAL A 187 -11.73 -4.40 11.29
C VAL A 187 -11.23 -5.05 12.59
N SER A 188 -11.79 -4.65 13.74
CA SER A 188 -11.22 -4.97 15.06
C SER A 188 -11.14 -6.46 15.43
N GLY A 189 -9.98 -6.89 15.95
CA GLY A 189 -9.84 -7.60 17.23
C GLY A 189 -10.07 -9.11 17.30
N GLY A 190 -10.67 -9.76 16.30
CA GLY A 190 -10.97 -11.21 16.33
C GLY A 190 -10.07 -12.11 15.47
N ASP A 191 -9.51 -11.56 14.38
CA ASP A 191 -8.94 -12.36 13.27
C ASP A 191 -7.43 -12.14 13.07
N ASN A 192 -6.71 -11.68 14.09
CA ASN A 192 -5.25 -11.58 14.01
C ASN A 192 -4.65 -12.99 14.13
N ILE A 193 -4.59 -13.73 13.02
CA ILE A 193 -3.83 -15.00 12.97
C ILE A 193 -2.35 -14.64 12.94
N LYS A 194 -1.69 -14.77 14.10
CA LYS A 194 -0.23 -14.85 14.19
C LYS A 194 0.14 -16.33 14.06
N GLU A 195 0.67 -16.72 12.90
CA GLU A 195 1.37 -17.99 12.70
C GLU A 195 2.89 -17.76 12.71
#